data_AF-Q2FW68-F1
#
_entry.id   AF-Q2FW68-F1
#
_cell.length_a   1.000
_cell.length_b   1.000
_cell.length_c   1.000
_cell.angle_alpha   90.00
_cell.angle_beta   90.00
_cell.angle_gamma   90.00
#
_symmetry.space_group_name_H-M   'P 1'
#
loop_
_entity.id
_entity.type
_entity.pdbx_description
1 polymer ?
#
loop_
_entity_poly.entity_id
_entity_poly.type
_entity_poly.pdbx_seq_one_letter_code
_entity_poly.pdbx_strand_id
1 'polypeptide(L)'
;MKNGQLKPGYNLQIATNSQFVLSYDLFQNPTDTRTLIPFLTMIQNTFGYLPEYIVADAGYGSEQNYMAIIDDFNKTPLITYGMFIKDKTRKFKSDIFNT
;
A
#
# COMPACT_ATOMS: atom_id res chain seq x y z
N MET A 1 16.86 -4.70 17.82
CA MET A 1 16.93 -3.33 18.37
C MET A 1 17.78 -3.36 19.63
N LYS A 2 18.76 -2.47 19.80
CA LYS A 2 19.72 -2.53 20.94
C LYS A 2 19.15 -1.95 22.26
N ASN A 3 17.82 -1.90 22.43
CA ASN A 3 17.14 -1.32 23.59
C ASN A 3 16.42 -2.38 24.47
N GLY A 4 16.74 -3.67 24.33
CA GLY A 4 16.14 -4.74 25.13
C GLY A 4 14.73 -5.17 24.72
N GLN A 5 14.06 -4.43 23.82
CA GLN A 5 12.76 -4.81 23.30
C GLN A 5 12.92 -5.69 22.04
N LEU A 6 12.40 -6.92 22.10
CA LEU A 6 12.20 -7.73 20.90
C LEU A 6 11.05 -7.12 20.10
N LYS A 7 11.34 -6.64 18.90
CA LYS A 7 10.31 -6.26 17.93
C LYS A 7 10.35 -7.28 16.78
N PRO A 8 9.19 -7.66 16.22
CA PRO A 8 9.17 -8.49 15.02
C PRO A 8 9.99 -7.79 13.93
N GLY A 9 10.94 -8.52 13.35
CA GLY A 9 11.80 -8.05 12.26
C GLY A 9 11.16 -8.21 10.89
N TYR A 10 9.83 -8.11 10.82
CA TYR A 10 9.03 -8.33 9.63
C TYR A 10 7.79 -7.43 9.65
N ASN A 11 7.30 -7.11 8.46
CA ASN A 11 6.04 -6.42 8.23
C ASN A 11 4.96 -7.46 7.87
N LEU A 12 3.96 -7.61 8.74
CA LEU A 12 2.80 -8.44 8.48
C LEU A 12 1.78 -7.63 7.67
N GLN A 13 1.36 -8.18 6.54
CA GLN A 13 0.26 -7.62 5.75
C GLN A 13 -0.95 -8.52 5.82
N ILE A 14 -2.13 -7.90 5.85
CA ILE A 14 -3.42 -8.58 6.01
C ILE A 14 -4.42 -8.00 5.02
N ALA A 15 -5.04 -8.85 4.22
CA ALA A 15 -6.17 -8.50 3.38
C ALA A 15 -7.46 -8.86 4.12
N THR A 16 -8.35 -7.88 4.30
CA THR A 16 -9.60 -8.06 5.03
C THR A 16 -10.81 -7.67 4.20
N ASN A 17 -11.92 -8.38 4.37
CA ASN A 17 -13.22 -7.97 3.83
C ASN A 17 -14.34 -8.35 4.81
N SER A 18 -15.27 -7.42 5.08
CA SER A 18 -16.46 -7.68 5.90
C SER A 18 -16.17 -8.34 7.25
N GLN A 19 -15.12 -7.89 7.95
CA GLN A 19 -14.61 -8.43 9.23
C GLN A 19 -13.89 -9.81 9.13
N PHE A 20 -13.70 -10.34 7.93
CA PHE A 20 -12.92 -11.56 7.71
C PHE A 20 -11.51 -11.24 7.21
N VAL A 21 -10.54 -12.04 7.67
CA VAL A 21 -9.19 -12.09 7.08
C VAL A 21 -9.23 -13.04 5.88
N LEU A 22 -8.95 -12.52 4.70
CA LEU A 22 -8.93 -13.30 3.45
C LEU A 22 -7.55 -13.85 3.15
N SER A 23 -6.51 -13.08 3.47
CA SER A 23 -5.12 -13.45 3.21
C SER A 23 -4.17 -12.69 4.13
N TYR A 24 -2.99 -13.25 4.36
CA TYR A 24 -1.92 -12.60 5.08
C TYR A 24 -0.56 -13.05 4.54
N ASP A 25 0.46 -12.21 4.68
CA ASP A 25 1.84 -12.56 4.34
C ASP A 25 2.85 -11.75 5.16
N LEU A 26 4.09 -12.26 5.26
CA LEU A 26 5.18 -11.69 6.04
C LEU A 26 6.30 -11.19 5.13
N PHE A 27 6.61 -9.90 5.24
CA PHE A 27 7.65 -9.26 4.46
C PHE A 27 8.84 -8.86 5.34
N GLN A 28 10.06 -9.05 4.84
CA GLN A 28 11.25 -8.54 5.51
C GLN A 28 11.47 -7.04 5.28
N ASN A 29 10.74 -6.44 4.33
CA ASN A 29 10.84 -5.03 4.02
C ASN A 29 10.34 -4.20 5.21
N PRO A 30 11.08 -3.17 5.65
CA PRO A 30 10.65 -2.32 6.76
C PRO A 30 9.54 -1.33 6.35
N THR A 31 9.28 -1.15 5.05
CA THR A 31 8.32 -0.18 4.51
C THR A 31 7.28 -0.87 3.64
N ASP A 32 6.03 -0.42 3.74
CA ASP A 32 4.88 -1.05 3.09
C ASP A 32 4.86 -0.87 1.57
N THR A 33 5.49 0.19 1.05
CA THR A 33 5.44 0.52 -0.38
C THR A 33 5.81 -0.65 -1.29
N ARG A 34 6.79 -1.47 -0.91
CA ARG A 34 7.27 -2.60 -1.73
C ARG A 34 6.55 -3.92 -1.46
N THR A 35 5.64 -3.97 -0.48
CA THR A 35 4.96 -5.22 -0.10
C THR A 35 3.67 -5.43 -0.88
N LEU A 36 3.06 -4.37 -1.43
CA LEU A 36 1.75 -4.44 -2.07
C LEU A 36 1.70 -5.34 -3.29
N ILE A 37 2.58 -5.11 -4.28
CA ILE A 37 2.56 -5.86 -5.54
C ILE A 37 2.77 -7.35 -5.28
N PRO A 38 3.83 -7.79 -4.55
CA PRO A 38 3.98 -9.20 -4.20
C PRO A 38 2.76 -9.77 -3.46
N PHE A 39 2.16 -9.01 -2.55
CA PHE A 39 1.00 -9.45 -1.78
C PHE A 39 -0.24 -9.65 -2.67
N LEU A 40 -0.53 -8.70 -3.57
CA LEU A 40 -1.64 -8.81 -4.53
C LEU A 40 -1.42 -9.95 -5.52
N THR A 41 -0.19 -10.12 -6.02
CA THR A 41 0.18 -11.26 -6.88
C THR A 41 -0.04 -12.59 -6.15
N MET A 42 0.37 -12.69 -4.89
CA MET A 42 0.14 -13.89 -4.07
C MET A 42 -1.37 -14.17 -3.92
N ILE A 43 -2.18 -13.17 -3.59
CA ILE A 43 -3.64 -13.31 -3.44
C ILE A 43 -4.27 -13.76 -4.77
N GLN A 44 -3.91 -13.11 -5.88
CA GLN A 44 -4.43 -13.45 -7.20
C GLN A 44 -4.05 -14.88 -7.61
N ASN A 45 -2.82 -15.31 -7.38
CA ASN A 45 -2.38 -16.67 -7.67
C ASN A 45 -3.07 -17.71 -6.77
N THR A 46 -3.39 -17.35 -5.54
CA THR A 46 -4.02 -18.27 -4.57
C THR A 46 -5.52 -18.45 -4.84
N PHE A 47 -6.24 -17.37 -5.13
CA PHE A 47 -7.69 -17.38 -5.25
C PHE A 47 -8.20 -17.22 -6.69
N GLY A 48 -7.34 -16.85 -7.63
CA GLY A 48 -7.70 -16.58 -9.02
C GLY A 48 -8.42 -15.23 -9.24
N TYR A 49 -8.66 -14.45 -8.19
CA TYR A 49 -9.36 -13.17 -8.28
C TYR A 49 -8.84 -12.13 -7.27
N LEU A 50 -9.06 -10.85 -7.60
CA LEU A 50 -8.88 -9.70 -6.72
C LEU A 50 -10.17 -8.86 -6.72
N PRO A 51 -10.56 -8.23 -5.60
CA PRO A 51 -11.72 -7.34 -5.55
C PRO A 51 -11.48 -6.10 -6.40
N GLU A 52 -12.56 -5.53 -6.97
CA GLU A 52 -12.49 -4.37 -7.86
C GLU A 52 -11.74 -3.18 -7.26
N TYR A 53 -11.97 -2.92 -5.96
CA TYR A 53 -11.34 -1.82 -5.25
C TYR A 53 -10.25 -2.33 -4.34
N ILE A 54 -9.02 -1.85 -4.56
CA ILE A 54 -7.87 -2.10 -3.69
C ILE A 54 -7.70 -0.92 -2.75
N VAL A 55 -8.08 -1.11 -1.48
CA VAL A 55 -7.99 -0.09 -0.43
C VAL A 55 -6.75 -0.34 0.41
N ALA A 56 -5.94 0.71 0.62
CA ALA A 56 -4.77 0.65 1.48
C ALA A 56 -4.45 2.03 2.07
N ASP A 57 -3.59 2.07 3.09
CA ASP A 57 -3.13 3.33 3.67
C ASP A 57 -2.15 4.09 2.75
N ALA A 58 -1.77 5.30 3.14
CA ALA A 58 -0.91 6.15 2.33
C ALA A 58 0.53 5.64 2.15
N GLY A 59 0.99 4.68 2.98
CA GLY A 59 2.31 4.06 2.84
C GLY A 59 2.45 3.25 1.55
N TYR A 60 1.32 2.85 0.98
CA TYR A 60 1.21 2.16 -0.30
C TYR A 60 1.08 3.07 -1.51
N GLY A 61 0.87 4.38 -1.31
CA GLY A 61 0.56 5.34 -2.37
C GLY A 61 1.79 5.76 -3.18
N SER A 62 2.37 4.84 -3.94
CA SER A 62 3.46 5.09 -4.90
C SER A 62 2.98 4.91 -6.34
N GLU A 63 3.62 5.63 -7.25
CA GLU A 63 3.39 5.50 -8.70
C GLU A 63 3.47 4.04 -9.17
N GLN A 64 4.49 3.30 -8.72
CA GLN A 64 4.64 1.89 -9.10
C GLN A 64 3.43 1.04 -8.67
N ASN A 65 2.90 1.28 -7.48
CA ASN A 65 1.74 0.56 -6.98
C ASN A 65 0.47 0.96 -7.74
N TYR A 66 0.30 2.23 -8.10
CA TYR A 66 -0.82 2.67 -8.92
C TYR A 66 -0.81 2.03 -10.30
N MET A 67 0.34 2.06 -10.99
CA MET A 67 0.52 1.42 -12.30
C MET A 67 0.23 -0.07 -12.23
N ALA A 68 0.80 -0.80 -11.27
CA ALA A 68 0.54 -2.23 -11.14
C ALA A 68 -0.95 -2.54 -10.90
N ILE A 69 -1.63 -1.77 -10.06
CA ILE A 69 -3.07 -1.99 -9.78
C ILE A 69 -3.92 -1.74 -11.04
N ILE A 70 -3.65 -0.66 -11.77
CA ILE A 70 -4.45 -0.26 -12.94
C ILE A 70 -4.10 -1.11 -14.17
N ASP A 71 -2.81 -1.24 -14.48
CA ASP A 71 -2.34 -1.80 -15.75
C ASP A 71 -2.20 -3.33 -15.67
N ASP A 72 -1.62 -3.87 -14.60
CA ASP A 72 -1.35 -5.31 -14.49
C ASP A 72 -2.53 -6.08 -13.89
N PHE A 73 -3.12 -5.57 -12.82
CA PHE A 73 -4.23 -6.24 -12.12
C PHE A 73 -5.61 -5.86 -12.67
N ASN A 74 -5.72 -4.78 -13.45
CA ASN A 74 -6.97 -4.21 -13.95
C ASN A 74 -7.99 -4.02 -12.81
N LYS A 75 -7.60 -3.23 -11.80
CA LYS A 75 -8.38 -2.88 -10.60
C LYS A 75 -8.31 -1.38 -10.33
N THR A 76 -9.16 -0.92 -9.42
CA THR A 76 -9.24 0.48 -9.02
C THR A 76 -8.52 0.73 -7.68
N PRO A 77 -7.41 1.50 -7.64
CA PRO A 77 -6.73 1.83 -6.40
C PRO A 77 -7.47 2.92 -5.62
N LEU A 78 -7.81 2.64 -4.36
CA LEU A 78 -8.32 3.61 -3.39
C LEU A 78 -7.27 3.86 -2.31
N ILE A 79 -6.14 4.43 -2.73
CA ILE A 79 -4.94 4.62 -1.90
C ILE A 79 -4.54 6.09 -1.96
N THR A 80 -4.35 6.72 -0.80
CA THR A 80 -3.92 8.12 -0.73
C THR A 80 -2.43 8.24 -1.08
N TYR A 81 -2.06 9.11 -2.01
CA TYR A 81 -0.64 9.31 -2.35
C TYR A 81 0.08 10.12 -1.26
N GLY A 82 1.38 9.88 -1.08
CA GLY A 82 2.14 10.43 0.05
C GLY A 82 2.16 11.97 0.16
N MET A 83 2.04 12.70 -0.95
CA MET A 83 2.05 14.17 -0.96
C MET A 83 0.67 14.80 -0.67
N PHE A 84 -0.41 14.02 -0.61
CA PHE A 84 -1.77 14.54 -0.54
C PHE A 84 -2.02 15.55 0.59
N ILE A 85 -1.45 15.31 1.77
CA ILE A 85 -1.56 16.23 2.92
C ILE A 85 -0.74 17.50 2.67
N LYS A 86 0.47 17.34 2.12
CA LYS A 86 1.38 18.46 1.83
C LYS A 86 0.79 19.39 0.79
N ASP A 87 0.16 18.84 -0.24
CA ASP A 87 -0.47 19.60 -1.33
C ASP A 87 -1.62 20.50 -0.83
N LYS A 88 -2.26 20.11 0.28
CA LYS A 88 -3.32 20.90 0.89
C LYS A 88 -2.80 22.06 1.74
N THR A 89 -1.52 22.10 2.09
CA THR A 89 -0.96 23.15 2.95
C THR A 89 -0.86 24.50 2.22
N ARG A 90 -1.09 25.59 2.94
CA ARG A 90 -0.99 26.96 2.37
C ARG A 90 0.39 27.22 1.76
N LYS A 91 1.45 26.75 2.42
CA LYS A 91 2.84 26.92 1.97
C LYS A 91 3.08 26.27 0.60
N PHE A 92 2.60 25.05 0.41
CA PHE A 92 2.77 24.34 -0.86
C PHE A 92 2.00 25.03 -1.99
N LYS A 93 0.76 25.45 -1.72
CA LYS A 93 -0.09 26.18 -2.69
C LYS A 93 0.40 27.58 -3.04
N SER A 94 1.10 28.26 -2.12
CA SER A 94 1.63 29.60 -2.36
C SER A 94 2.94 29.61 -3.14
N ASP A 95 3.56 28.45 -3.34
CA ASP A 95 4.84 28.31 -4.00
C ASP A 95 4.64 28.23 -5.52
N ILE A 96 5.22 29.21 -6.24
CA ILE A 96 5.06 29.40 -7.67
C ILE A 96 5.60 28.23 -8.51
N PHE A 97 6.43 27.36 -7.94
CA PHE A 97 6.98 26.20 -8.63
C PHE A 97 6.08 24.96 -8.55
N ASN A 98 5.08 24.96 -7.66
CA ASN A 98 4.12 23.87 -7.54
C ASN A 98 2.87 24.28 -8.34
N THR A 99 2.87 23.95 -9.65
CA THR A 99 1.75 24.25 -10.55
C THR A 99 0.80 23.06 -10.65
#